data_AF-A0AA42XLU3-F1
#
_entry.id   AF-A0AA42XLU3-F1
#
_cell.length_a   1.000
_cell.length_b   1.000
_cell.length_c   1.000
_cell.angle_alpha   90.00
_cell.angle_beta   90.00
_cell.angle_gamma   90.00
#
_symmetry.space_group_name_H-M   'P 1'
#
loop_
_entity.id
_entity.type
_entity.pdbx_description
1 polymer ?
#
loop_
_entity_poly.entity_id
_entity_poly.type
_entity_poly.pdbx_seq_one_letter_code
_entity_poly.pdbx_strand_id
1 'polypeptide(L)'
;MKRSRTRSRLLIGSAITLVVLAGAGTLAYRHLYPDLDAAVASTIDMLDAQGKVVGHYHAPSAEEIAGLGNAESVMLGRRILNETARLLPDNVGNDLNCNSCHMAEGKRPFGNHYFNTGGGAYPRYMPRPGKVIGLTERINGCLQRSMNGKPLPKGSPQMRAMLDYMAWLSSPVPEGAKVAAPSEGPIDSTLTPDPVRGQALYAVQCAACHGDNGEGRRDASGDIAFPPLWGDHSFNIGAGMARLYKAAGFVKHNMPPAVTREPPLGQQVMPDQDAVDIAGYFINQPRPDFANKGKDWPRDPKPKDARY
;
A
#
# COMPACT_ATOMS: atom_id res chain seq x y z
N MET A 1 16.13 61.27 37.26
CA MET A 1 15.54 60.27 36.32
C MET A 1 16.23 58.89 36.29
N LYS A 2 16.99 58.45 37.32
CA LYS A 2 17.68 57.13 37.30
C LYS A 2 16.91 55.95 37.95
N ARG A 3 15.88 56.19 38.76
CA ARG A 3 15.14 55.13 39.51
C ARG A 3 14.14 54.30 38.69
N SER A 4 13.69 54.79 37.53
CA SER A 4 12.67 54.10 36.71
C SER A 4 13.23 52.94 35.86
N ARG A 5 14.44 53.10 35.29
CA ARG A 5 15.07 52.08 34.42
C ARG A 5 15.46 50.79 35.17
N THR A 6 15.82 50.89 36.45
CA THR A 6 16.25 49.73 37.26
C THR A 6 15.08 48.82 37.63
N ARG A 7 13.90 49.39 37.94
CA ARG A 7 12.68 48.61 38.19
C ARG A 7 12.19 47.88 36.94
N SER A 8 12.26 48.54 35.78
CA SER A 8 11.84 47.94 34.50
C SER A 8 12.76 46.77 34.07
N ARG A 9 14.08 46.88 34.29
CA ARG A 9 15.02 45.77 34.04
C ARG A 9 14.85 44.58 35.00
N LEU A 10 14.53 44.83 36.27
CA LEU A 10 14.21 43.77 37.22
C LEU A 10 12.92 43.04 36.82
N LEU A 11 11.88 43.76 36.44
CA LEU A 11 10.59 43.16 36.05
C LEU A 11 10.70 42.31 34.78
N ILE A 12 11.48 42.76 33.80
CA ILE A 12 11.74 42.00 32.56
C ILE A 12 12.60 40.76 32.85
N GLY A 13 13.64 40.87 33.68
CA GLY A 13 14.47 39.73 34.09
C GLY A 13 13.68 38.66 34.85
N SER A 14 12.79 39.07 35.76
CA SER A 14 11.89 38.17 36.48
C SER A 14 10.87 37.50 35.55
N ALA A 15 10.32 38.23 34.58
CA ALA A 15 9.40 37.67 33.59
C ALA A 15 10.07 36.62 32.68
N ILE A 16 11.29 36.89 32.21
CA ILE A 16 12.07 35.93 31.41
C ILE A 16 12.39 34.68 32.23
N THR A 17 12.78 34.85 33.49
CA THR A 17 13.10 33.73 34.38
C THR A 17 11.87 32.86 34.65
N LEU A 18 10.70 33.46 34.88
CA LEU A 18 9.44 32.75 35.03
C LEU A 18 9.04 31.97 33.77
N VAL A 19 9.23 32.55 32.58
CA VAL A 19 8.95 31.86 31.31
C VAL A 19 9.91 30.70 31.08
N VAL A 20 11.20 30.87 31.37
CA VAL A 20 12.20 29.79 31.24
C VAL A 20 11.93 28.67 32.24
N LEU A 21 11.60 29.00 33.49
CA LEU A 21 11.25 28.00 34.51
C LEU A 21 9.94 27.28 34.18
N ALA A 22 8.93 27.98 33.66
CA ALA A 22 7.69 27.36 33.20
C ALA A 22 7.92 26.45 31.99
N GLY A 23 8.76 26.87 31.03
CA GLY A 23 9.15 26.07 29.88
C GLY A 23 9.93 24.81 30.28
N ALA A 24 10.93 24.95 31.15
CA ALA A 24 11.70 23.83 31.69
C ALA A 24 10.83 22.88 32.52
N GLY A 25 9.90 23.41 33.32
CA GLY A 25 8.93 22.62 34.08
C GLY A 25 7.99 21.84 33.17
N THR A 26 7.52 22.44 32.07
CA THR A 26 6.66 21.77 31.08
C THR A 26 7.41 20.66 30.34
N LEU A 27 8.67 20.92 29.98
CA LEU A 27 9.56 19.92 29.37
C LEU A 27 9.85 18.75 30.31
N ALA A 28 10.21 19.04 31.56
CA ALA A 28 10.43 18.02 32.59
C ALA A 28 9.14 17.22 32.87
N TYR A 29 7.99 17.89 32.94
CA TYR A 29 6.70 17.23 33.12
C TYR A 29 6.36 16.32 31.94
N ARG A 30 6.51 16.76 30.69
CA ARG A 30 6.30 15.91 29.51
C ARG A 30 7.30 14.76 29.41
N HIS A 31 8.52 14.92 29.91
CA HIS A 31 9.52 13.86 29.92
C HIS A 31 9.24 12.80 31.00
N LEU A 32 8.78 13.23 32.18
CA LEU A 32 8.46 12.35 33.30
C LEU A 32 7.06 11.72 33.17
N TYR A 33 6.13 12.41 32.50
CA TYR A 33 4.76 11.99 32.23
C TYR A 33 4.52 12.09 30.73
N PRO A 34 5.10 11.19 29.93
CA PRO A 34 4.75 11.11 28.51
C PRO A 34 3.25 10.86 28.40
N ASP A 35 2.62 11.50 27.41
CA ASP A 35 1.25 11.19 27.06
C ASP A 35 1.23 9.72 26.56
N LEU A 36 0.65 8.84 27.37
CA LEU A 36 0.52 7.41 27.08
C LEU A 36 -0.81 7.12 26.37
N ASP A 37 -1.67 8.12 26.19
CA ASP A 37 -2.89 7.95 25.43
C ASP A 37 -2.51 7.60 23.98
N ALA A 38 -3.12 6.54 23.47
CA ALA A 38 -2.96 6.20 22.07
C ALA A 38 -3.40 7.41 21.24
N ALA A 39 -2.51 7.90 20.38
CA ALA A 39 -2.87 8.92 19.41
C ALA A 39 -4.15 8.48 18.71
N VAL A 40 -5.16 9.37 18.65
CA VAL A 40 -6.43 9.11 17.97
C VAL A 40 -6.09 8.51 16.61
N ALA A 41 -6.57 7.29 16.36
CA ALA A 41 -6.28 6.58 15.12
C ALA A 41 -6.50 7.53 13.94
N SER A 42 -5.46 7.73 13.12
CA SER A 42 -5.52 8.66 12.00
C SER A 42 -6.71 8.28 11.11
N THR A 43 -7.75 9.09 11.12
CA THR A 43 -8.94 8.87 10.33
C THR A 43 -8.70 9.41 8.92
N ILE A 44 -9.35 8.81 7.92
CA ILE A 44 -9.19 9.24 6.52
C ILE A 44 -10.49 9.88 6.08
N ASP A 45 -10.46 11.09 5.53
CA ASP A 45 -11.69 11.76 5.09
C ASP A 45 -12.45 10.93 4.05
N MET A 46 -13.78 10.93 4.15
CA MET A 46 -14.68 10.46 3.10
C MET A 46 -15.24 11.67 2.37
N LEU A 47 -15.16 11.65 1.05
CA LEU A 47 -15.55 12.76 0.18
C LEU A 47 -16.75 12.37 -0.67
N ASP A 48 -17.73 13.27 -0.77
CA ASP A 48 -18.81 13.15 -1.76
C ASP A 48 -18.32 13.41 -3.20
N ALA A 49 -19.25 13.37 -4.15
CA ALA A 49 -18.99 13.63 -5.56
C ALA A 49 -18.46 15.05 -5.84
N GLN A 50 -18.74 16.02 -4.96
CA GLN A 50 -18.29 17.41 -5.04
C GLN A 50 -16.96 17.63 -4.31
N GLY A 51 -16.41 16.61 -3.65
CA GLY A 51 -15.16 16.69 -2.91
C GLY A 51 -15.31 17.25 -1.49
N LYS A 52 -16.53 17.38 -0.97
CA LYS A 52 -16.78 17.82 0.41
C LYS A 52 -16.65 16.64 1.36
N VAL A 53 -16.05 16.88 2.54
CA VAL A 53 -15.97 15.89 3.62
C VAL A 53 -17.37 15.58 4.14
N VAL A 54 -17.76 14.31 4.08
CA VAL A 54 -19.05 13.78 4.56
C VAL A 54 -18.90 12.86 5.78
N GLY A 55 -17.66 12.60 6.20
CA GLY A 55 -17.34 11.83 7.39
C GLY A 55 -15.88 11.41 7.39
N HIS A 56 -15.49 10.63 8.39
CA HIS A 56 -14.16 10.06 8.48
C HIS A 56 -14.24 8.54 8.46
N TYR A 57 -13.43 7.93 7.61
CA TYR A 57 -13.32 6.51 7.43
C TYR A 57 -12.43 5.91 8.52
N HIS A 58 -12.94 4.84 9.11
CA HIS A 58 -12.21 3.92 9.96
C HIS A 58 -12.25 2.55 9.30
N ALA A 59 -11.08 1.92 9.12
CA ALA A 59 -11.04 0.57 8.57
C ALA A 59 -11.71 -0.39 9.57
N PRO A 60 -12.73 -1.17 9.16
CA PRO A 60 -13.44 -2.06 10.07
C PRO A 60 -12.52 -3.16 10.62
N SER A 61 -12.72 -3.50 11.89
CA SER A 61 -11.98 -4.56 12.57
C SER A 61 -12.36 -5.93 12.02
N ALA A 62 -11.42 -6.85 11.92
CA ALA A 62 -11.74 -8.22 11.52
C ALA A 62 -12.72 -8.93 12.48
N GLU A 63 -12.80 -8.46 13.74
CA GLU A 63 -13.75 -8.97 14.74
C GLU A 63 -15.20 -8.70 14.35
N GLU A 64 -15.48 -7.56 13.69
CA GLU A 64 -16.81 -7.18 13.24
C GLU A 64 -17.39 -8.18 12.22
N ILE A 65 -16.52 -8.93 11.52
CA ILE A 65 -16.93 -9.92 10.52
C ILE A 65 -17.83 -11.00 11.16
N ALA A 66 -17.58 -11.36 12.42
CA ALA A 66 -18.37 -12.39 13.11
C ALA A 66 -19.84 -12.00 13.29
N GLY A 67 -20.18 -10.71 13.25
CA GLY A 67 -21.55 -10.21 13.36
C GLY A 67 -22.31 -10.17 12.03
N LEU A 68 -21.66 -10.46 10.89
CA LEU A 68 -22.27 -10.36 9.57
C LEU A 68 -23.12 -11.61 9.24
N GLY A 69 -24.25 -11.41 8.58
CA GLY A 69 -25.08 -12.51 8.06
C GLY A 69 -24.37 -13.39 7.01
N ASN A 70 -23.28 -12.91 6.42
CA ASN A 70 -22.43 -13.63 5.46
C ASN A 70 -20.97 -13.76 5.95
N ALA A 71 -20.76 -13.83 7.27
CA ALA A 71 -19.44 -13.89 7.90
C ALA A 71 -18.48 -14.91 7.26
N GLU A 72 -18.96 -16.13 6.98
CA GLU A 72 -18.15 -17.18 6.36
C GLU A 72 -17.59 -16.78 4.99
N SER A 73 -18.41 -16.12 4.16
CA SER A 73 -18.01 -15.66 2.83
C SER A 73 -16.97 -14.53 2.92
N VAL A 74 -17.20 -13.57 3.82
CA VAL A 74 -16.26 -12.46 4.06
C VAL A 74 -14.93 -12.97 4.60
N MET A 75 -14.95 -13.92 5.56
CA MET A 75 -13.75 -14.56 6.09
C MET A 75 -13.01 -15.38 5.03
N LEU A 76 -13.73 -16.12 4.18
CA LEU A 76 -13.13 -16.83 3.07
C LEU A 76 -12.47 -15.86 2.08
N GLY A 77 -13.12 -14.74 1.76
CA GLY A 77 -12.58 -13.70 0.88
C GLY A 77 -11.30 -13.09 1.44
N ARG A 78 -11.33 -12.73 2.73
CA ARG A 78 -10.16 -12.26 3.47
C ARG A 78 -9.00 -13.25 3.38
N ARG A 79 -9.28 -14.54 3.63
CA ARG A 79 -8.26 -15.60 3.56
C ARG A 79 -7.71 -15.79 2.15
N ILE A 80 -8.57 -15.85 1.12
CA ILE A 80 -8.13 -15.98 -0.27
C ILE A 80 -7.19 -14.83 -0.66
N LEU A 81 -7.44 -13.60 -0.22
CA LEU A 81 -6.58 -12.46 -0.53
C LEU A 81 -5.22 -12.50 0.22
N ASN A 82 -5.19 -13.08 1.42
CA ASN A 82 -3.97 -13.26 2.21
C ASN A 82 -3.15 -14.49 1.81
N GLU A 83 -3.81 -15.56 1.38
CA GLU A 83 -3.27 -16.91 1.23
C GLU A 83 -3.60 -17.48 -0.16
N THR A 84 -3.57 -16.62 -1.17
CA THR A 84 -4.04 -16.87 -2.53
C THR A 84 -3.38 -18.09 -3.17
N ALA A 85 -2.04 -18.21 -3.11
CA ALA A 85 -1.32 -19.34 -3.68
C ALA A 85 -1.78 -20.68 -3.06
N ARG A 86 -2.03 -20.68 -1.74
CA ARG A 86 -2.45 -21.87 -0.99
C ARG A 86 -3.92 -22.24 -1.24
N LEU A 87 -4.80 -21.24 -1.34
CA LEU A 87 -6.24 -21.46 -1.44
C LEU A 87 -6.78 -21.53 -2.87
N LEU A 88 -5.99 -21.09 -3.86
CA LEU A 88 -6.34 -21.12 -5.29
C LEU A 88 -5.21 -21.76 -6.13
N PRO A 89 -4.77 -22.99 -5.83
CA PRO A 89 -3.61 -23.60 -6.49
C PRO A 89 -3.79 -23.79 -8.01
N ASP A 90 -5.04 -23.91 -8.49
CA ASP A 90 -5.33 -24.06 -9.92
C ASP A 90 -5.34 -22.72 -10.70
N ASN A 91 -5.33 -21.59 -9.97
CA ASN A 91 -5.47 -20.24 -10.52
C ASN A 91 -4.26 -19.36 -10.30
N VAL A 92 -3.29 -19.80 -9.49
CA VAL A 92 -2.04 -19.11 -9.21
C VAL A 92 -0.90 -19.95 -9.81
N GLY A 93 -0.10 -19.33 -10.68
CA GLY A 93 1.04 -19.97 -11.35
C GLY A 93 2.39 -19.48 -10.82
N ASN A 94 2.41 -18.92 -9.61
CA ASN A 94 3.59 -18.40 -8.93
C ASN A 94 3.41 -18.49 -7.41
N ASP A 95 4.28 -17.84 -6.63
CA ASP A 95 4.25 -17.96 -5.17
C ASP A 95 3.59 -16.74 -4.48
N LEU A 96 2.98 -15.83 -5.23
CA LEU A 96 2.47 -14.59 -4.66
C LEU A 96 1.11 -14.77 -3.98
N ASN A 97 0.76 -13.82 -3.11
CA ASN A 97 -0.58 -13.61 -2.58
C ASN A 97 -1.07 -12.22 -3.02
N CYS A 98 -2.39 -11.98 -3.03
CA CYS A 98 -2.89 -10.63 -3.34
C CYS A 98 -2.26 -9.59 -2.40
N ASN A 99 -2.14 -9.95 -1.11
CA ASN A 99 -1.55 -9.07 -0.11
C ASN A 99 -0.03 -8.93 -0.17
N SER A 100 0.66 -9.65 -1.08
CA SER A 100 2.05 -9.33 -1.43
C SER A 100 2.20 -7.93 -2.04
N CYS A 101 1.12 -7.37 -2.60
CA CYS A 101 1.07 -5.99 -3.12
C CYS A 101 -0.07 -5.15 -2.53
N HIS A 102 -1.12 -5.80 -2.00
CA HIS A 102 -2.25 -5.15 -1.34
C HIS A 102 -2.03 -5.15 0.18
N MET A 103 -1.22 -4.20 0.64
CA MET A 103 -0.65 -4.17 2.00
C MET A 103 -1.72 -4.07 3.08
N ALA A 104 -1.43 -4.70 4.23
CA ALA A 104 -2.33 -4.76 5.39
C ALA A 104 -3.75 -5.21 4.98
N GLU A 105 -3.84 -6.26 4.16
CA GLU A 105 -5.13 -6.80 3.70
C GLU A 105 -5.95 -5.83 2.86
N GLY A 106 -5.24 -4.97 2.13
CA GLY A 106 -5.81 -3.85 1.39
C GLY A 106 -6.37 -2.74 2.28
N LYS A 107 -5.86 -2.59 3.50
CA LYS A 107 -6.26 -1.53 4.44
C LYS A 107 -5.23 -0.41 4.59
N ARG A 108 -4.23 -0.33 3.70
CA ARG A 108 -3.15 0.66 3.77
C ARG A 108 -3.18 1.67 2.61
N PRO A 109 -3.29 2.98 2.87
CA PRO A 109 -3.05 4.03 1.88
C PRO A 109 -1.69 3.86 1.18
N PHE A 110 -1.62 4.14 -0.12
CA PHE A 110 -0.44 3.89 -0.98
C PHE A 110 0.01 2.42 -1.10
N GLY A 111 -0.62 1.50 -0.37
CA GLY A 111 -0.38 0.06 -0.39
C GLY A 111 -1.42 -0.70 -1.19
N ASN A 112 -1.97 -0.10 -2.25
CA ASN A 112 -3.06 -0.66 -3.06
C ASN A 112 -4.29 -1.07 -2.24
N HIS A 113 -4.85 -0.18 -1.44
CA HIS A 113 -6.02 -0.49 -0.60
C HIS A 113 -7.28 -0.86 -1.41
N TYR A 114 -8.22 -1.55 -0.75
CA TYR A 114 -9.53 -1.89 -1.31
C TYR A 114 -10.67 -0.96 -0.87
N PHE A 115 -10.41 0.08 -0.06
CA PHE A 115 -11.45 0.94 0.55
C PHE A 115 -12.62 1.35 -0.36
N ASN A 116 -12.33 1.70 -1.62
CA ASN A 116 -13.35 2.15 -2.59
C ASN A 116 -13.73 1.06 -3.61
N THR A 117 -13.14 -0.14 -3.50
CA THR A 117 -13.23 -1.19 -4.53
C THR A 117 -14.59 -1.88 -4.52
N GLY A 118 -15.13 -2.19 -3.33
CA GLY A 118 -16.44 -2.81 -3.17
C GLY A 118 -17.62 -1.81 -3.16
N GLY A 119 -17.34 -0.51 -3.02
CA GLY A 119 -18.34 0.55 -2.82
C GLY A 119 -18.50 1.53 -3.99
N GLY A 120 -18.23 1.12 -5.23
CA GLY A 120 -18.58 1.92 -6.42
C GLY A 120 -17.44 2.35 -7.34
N ALA A 121 -16.19 1.92 -7.11
CA ALA A 121 -15.10 2.15 -8.08
C ALA A 121 -15.26 1.38 -9.41
N TYR A 122 -16.17 0.40 -9.46
CA TYR A 122 -16.47 -0.41 -10.62
C TYR A 122 -17.99 -0.42 -10.89
N PRO A 123 -18.41 -0.54 -12.16
CA PRO A 123 -17.58 -0.69 -13.36
C PRO A 123 -16.84 0.60 -13.75
N ARG A 124 -15.67 0.46 -14.40
CA ARG A 124 -14.89 1.61 -14.90
C ARG A 124 -14.13 1.31 -16.18
N TYR A 125 -13.83 2.35 -16.96
CA TYR A 125 -12.92 2.25 -18.09
C TYR A 125 -11.51 1.89 -17.62
N MET A 126 -10.90 0.95 -18.33
CA MET A 126 -9.52 0.54 -18.12
C MET A 126 -8.77 0.60 -19.47
N PRO A 127 -7.70 1.41 -19.58
CA PRO A 127 -6.97 1.58 -20.84
C PRO A 127 -6.37 0.28 -21.39
N ARG A 128 -5.85 -0.57 -20.49
CA ARG A 128 -5.18 -1.82 -20.88
C ARG A 128 -6.09 -2.76 -21.69
N PRO A 129 -7.33 -3.08 -21.27
CA PRO A 129 -8.27 -3.81 -22.14
C PRO A 129 -9.06 -2.91 -23.11
N GLY A 130 -8.91 -1.59 -23.06
CA GLY A 130 -9.61 -0.63 -23.94
C GLY A 130 -11.14 -0.60 -23.79
N LYS A 131 -11.65 -0.98 -22.61
CA LYS A 131 -13.10 -1.08 -22.35
C LYS A 131 -13.45 -0.86 -20.89
N VAL A 132 -14.75 -0.66 -20.63
CA VAL A 132 -15.31 -0.70 -19.28
C VAL A 132 -15.31 -2.14 -18.77
N ILE A 133 -14.78 -2.34 -17.56
CA ILE A 133 -14.76 -3.66 -16.90
C ILE A 133 -15.41 -3.57 -15.52
N GLY A 134 -15.99 -4.69 -15.08
CA GLY A 134 -16.43 -4.88 -13.70
C GLY A 134 -15.30 -5.39 -12.80
N LEU A 135 -15.58 -5.49 -11.50
CA LEU A 135 -14.60 -5.92 -10.51
C LEU A 135 -14.14 -7.38 -10.69
N THR A 136 -15.03 -8.30 -11.07
CA THR A 136 -14.65 -9.71 -11.34
C THR A 136 -13.63 -9.83 -12.48
N GLU A 137 -13.79 -9.02 -13.53
CA GLU A 137 -12.83 -8.97 -14.64
C GLU A 137 -11.52 -8.31 -14.20
N ARG A 138 -11.57 -7.30 -13.32
CA ARG A 138 -10.36 -6.71 -12.73
C ARG A 138 -9.56 -7.72 -11.91
N ILE A 139 -10.23 -8.53 -11.08
CA ILE A 139 -9.62 -9.58 -10.25
C ILE A 139 -8.99 -10.64 -11.14
N ASN A 140 -9.72 -11.12 -12.16
CA ASN A 140 -9.17 -12.08 -13.13
C ASN A 140 -7.97 -11.52 -13.90
N GLY A 141 -7.96 -10.22 -14.20
CA GLY A 141 -6.79 -9.55 -14.76
C GLY A 141 -5.58 -9.56 -13.83
N CYS A 142 -5.77 -9.52 -12.50
CA CYS A 142 -4.69 -9.72 -11.53
C CYS A 142 -4.21 -11.17 -11.53
N LEU A 143 -5.12 -12.15 -11.48
CA LEU A 143 -4.77 -13.58 -11.51
C LEU A 143 -3.89 -13.93 -12.71
N GLN A 144 -4.24 -13.42 -13.90
CA GLN A 144 -3.48 -13.69 -15.12
C GLN A 144 -2.10 -13.01 -15.19
N ARG A 145 -1.86 -11.99 -14.37
CA ARG A 145 -0.67 -11.13 -14.50
C ARG A 145 0.18 -11.16 -13.24
N SER A 146 -0.35 -10.59 -12.16
CA SER A 146 0.32 -10.60 -10.86
C SER A 146 0.52 -12.01 -10.35
N MET A 147 -0.47 -12.90 -10.51
CA MET A 147 -0.40 -14.27 -10.00
C MET A 147 0.07 -15.29 -11.04
N ASN A 148 0.49 -14.81 -12.22
CA ASN A 148 0.93 -15.63 -13.36
C ASN A 148 0.05 -16.86 -13.68
N GLY A 149 -1.26 -16.74 -13.46
CA GLY A 149 -2.15 -17.88 -13.42
C GLY A 149 -3.36 -17.76 -14.33
N LYS A 150 -4.47 -18.36 -13.90
CA LYS A 150 -5.69 -18.54 -14.69
C LYS A 150 -6.88 -17.84 -14.05
N PRO A 151 -7.81 -17.30 -14.85
CA PRO A 151 -8.99 -16.64 -14.31
C PRO A 151 -9.89 -17.62 -13.56
N LEU A 152 -10.58 -17.12 -12.54
CA LEU A 152 -11.68 -17.81 -11.89
C LEU A 152 -12.99 -17.65 -12.68
N PRO A 153 -13.92 -18.63 -12.61
CA PRO A 153 -15.29 -18.43 -13.04
C PRO A 153 -15.91 -17.24 -12.30
N LYS A 154 -16.55 -16.33 -13.03
CA LYS A 154 -17.10 -15.07 -12.45
C LYS A 154 -18.10 -15.30 -11.32
N GLY A 155 -18.86 -16.40 -11.36
CA GLY A 155 -19.84 -16.78 -10.34
C GLY A 155 -19.35 -17.79 -9.30
N SER A 156 -18.05 -18.13 -9.31
CA SER A 156 -17.48 -19.10 -8.35
C SER A 156 -17.62 -18.61 -6.91
N PRO A 157 -17.77 -19.52 -5.93
CA PRO A 157 -17.77 -19.17 -4.51
C PRO A 157 -16.55 -18.34 -4.09
N GLN A 158 -15.37 -18.67 -4.62
CA GLN A 158 -14.12 -17.97 -4.34
C GLN A 158 -14.14 -16.52 -4.85
N MET A 159 -14.63 -16.30 -6.08
CA MET A 159 -14.82 -14.95 -6.60
C MET A 159 -15.84 -14.18 -5.76
N ARG A 160 -16.99 -14.78 -5.44
CA ARG A 160 -18.01 -14.15 -4.59
C ARG A 160 -17.45 -13.76 -3.22
N ALA A 161 -16.71 -14.65 -2.57
CA ALA A 161 -16.08 -14.39 -1.27
C ALA A 161 -15.13 -13.19 -1.31
N MET A 162 -14.28 -13.08 -2.34
CA MET A 162 -13.41 -11.90 -2.51
C MET A 162 -14.22 -10.60 -2.71
N LEU A 163 -15.32 -10.65 -3.47
CA LEU A 163 -16.22 -9.49 -3.63
C LEU A 163 -16.88 -9.11 -2.31
N ASP A 164 -17.37 -10.08 -1.54
CA ASP A 164 -18.01 -9.86 -0.25
C ASP A 164 -17.04 -9.21 0.75
N TYR A 165 -15.77 -9.63 0.77
CA TYR A 165 -14.74 -8.97 1.58
C TYR A 165 -14.50 -7.52 1.16
N MET A 166 -14.38 -7.25 -0.15
CA MET A 166 -14.19 -5.88 -0.64
C MET A 166 -15.41 -5.01 -0.38
N ALA A 167 -16.63 -5.56 -0.49
CA ALA A 167 -17.88 -4.88 -0.16
C ALA A 167 -17.97 -4.57 1.34
N TRP A 168 -17.62 -5.52 2.21
CA TRP A 168 -17.55 -5.31 3.65
C TRP A 168 -16.57 -4.18 4.01
N LEU A 169 -15.37 -4.18 3.42
CA LEU A 169 -14.39 -3.13 3.68
C LEU A 169 -14.87 -1.74 3.25
N SER A 170 -15.70 -1.67 2.20
CA SER A 170 -16.32 -0.44 1.72
C SER A 170 -17.61 -0.05 2.45
N SER A 171 -18.18 -0.91 3.31
CA SER A 171 -19.49 -0.68 3.93
C SER A 171 -19.62 0.58 4.79
N PRO A 172 -18.56 1.12 5.44
CA PRO A 172 -18.65 2.39 6.16
C PRO A 172 -18.75 3.62 5.24
N VAL A 173 -18.51 3.45 3.93
CA VAL A 173 -18.49 4.56 2.97
C VAL A 173 -19.92 4.83 2.47
N PRO A 174 -20.46 6.05 2.65
CA PRO A 174 -21.79 6.39 2.13
C PRO A 174 -21.88 6.22 0.61
N GLU A 175 -23.09 5.94 0.12
CA GLU A 175 -23.33 5.84 -1.32
C GLU A 175 -22.91 7.13 -2.05
N GLY A 176 -22.18 6.98 -3.16
CA GLY A 176 -21.64 8.10 -3.93
C GLY A 176 -20.44 8.80 -3.31
N ALA A 177 -20.03 8.44 -2.09
CA ALA A 177 -18.81 8.92 -1.46
C ALA A 177 -17.61 8.00 -1.74
N LYS A 178 -16.42 8.47 -1.40
CA LYS A 178 -15.16 7.70 -1.47
C LYS A 178 -14.25 8.06 -0.32
N VAL A 179 -13.45 7.09 0.13
CA VAL A 179 -12.33 7.35 1.03
C VAL A 179 -11.24 8.11 0.28
N ALA A 180 -10.77 9.23 0.85
CA ALA A 180 -9.74 10.12 0.32
C ALA A 180 -8.32 9.55 0.48
N ALA A 181 -8.15 8.27 0.19
CA ALA A 181 -6.86 7.60 0.18
C ALA A 181 -6.43 7.32 -1.26
N PRO A 182 -5.22 7.73 -1.68
CA PRO A 182 -4.64 7.26 -2.92
C PRO A 182 -4.25 5.78 -2.83
N SER A 183 -4.61 5.01 -3.86
CA SER A 183 -4.21 3.59 -3.95
C SER A 183 -2.72 3.44 -4.21
N GLU A 184 -2.16 4.28 -5.09
CA GLU A 184 -0.75 4.30 -5.49
C GLU A 184 -0.12 5.61 -4.98
N GLY A 185 1.11 5.55 -4.49
CA GLY A 185 1.84 6.72 -4.00
C GLY A 185 2.54 7.51 -5.11
N PRO A 186 2.73 8.83 -4.95
CA PRO A 186 3.35 9.69 -5.95
C PRO A 186 4.85 9.43 -6.13
N ILE A 187 5.32 9.42 -7.37
CA ILE A 187 6.74 9.29 -7.73
C ILE A 187 7.06 10.21 -8.90
N ASP A 188 8.26 10.79 -8.91
CA ASP A 188 8.78 11.52 -10.05
C ASP A 188 9.04 10.58 -11.25
N SER A 189 8.19 10.70 -12.26
CA SER A 189 8.26 9.90 -13.50
C SER A 189 9.19 10.48 -14.58
N THR A 190 9.98 11.51 -14.24
CA THR A 190 11.02 12.08 -15.09
C THR A 190 12.40 11.50 -14.78
N LEU A 191 12.57 10.86 -13.63
CA LEU A 191 13.82 10.22 -13.22
C LEU A 191 14.13 9.00 -14.09
N THR A 192 15.42 8.80 -14.34
CA THR A 192 15.98 7.65 -15.04
C THR A 192 16.65 6.74 -14.02
N PRO A 193 16.40 5.42 -14.05
CA PRO A 193 17.00 4.49 -13.09
C PRO A 193 18.48 4.25 -13.38
N ASP A 194 19.30 4.28 -12.35
CA ASP A 194 20.68 3.79 -12.35
C ASP A 194 20.70 2.31 -11.89
N PRO A 195 20.99 1.35 -12.78
CA PRO A 195 20.95 -0.07 -12.44
C PRO A 195 22.05 -0.49 -11.45
N VAL A 196 23.22 0.17 -11.47
CA VAL A 196 24.34 -0.17 -10.57
C VAL A 196 24.01 0.32 -9.16
N ARG A 197 23.51 1.56 -9.05
CA ARG A 197 23.03 2.10 -7.77
C ARG A 197 21.83 1.31 -7.25
N GLY A 198 20.89 0.94 -8.11
CA GLY A 198 19.73 0.13 -7.77
C GLY A 198 20.09 -1.23 -7.20
N GLN A 199 21.07 -1.91 -7.80
CA GLN A 199 21.59 -3.18 -7.29
C GLN A 199 22.24 -3.03 -5.91
N ALA A 200 23.06 -1.99 -5.72
CA ALA A 200 23.71 -1.74 -4.43
C ALA A 200 22.68 -1.42 -3.32
N LEU A 201 21.69 -0.59 -3.63
CA LEU A 201 20.60 -0.28 -2.71
C LEU A 201 19.76 -1.52 -2.39
N TYR A 202 19.47 -2.36 -3.38
CA TYR A 202 18.78 -3.63 -3.19
C TYR A 202 19.51 -4.54 -2.20
N ALA A 203 20.83 -4.70 -2.38
CA ALA A 203 21.65 -5.54 -1.50
C ALA A 203 21.60 -5.06 -0.04
N VAL A 204 21.63 -3.75 0.17
CA VAL A 204 21.66 -3.16 1.53
C VAL A 204 20.26 -3.12 2.19
N GLN A 205 19.21 -2.86 1.41
CA GLN A 205 17.88 -2.53 1.98
C GLN A 205 16.82 -3.62 1.77
N CYS A 206 17.01 -4.53 0.82
CA CYS A 206 15.95 -5.44 0.36
C CYS A 206 16.33 -6.92 0.50
N ALA A 207 17.59 -7.29 0.22
CA ALA A 207 18.03 -8.69 0.16
C ALA A 207 17.86 -9.45 1.49
N ALA A 208 17.96 -8.76 2.63
CA ALA A 208 17.71 -9.35 3.95
C ALA A 208 16.29 -9.92 4.12
N CYS A 209 15.32 -9.45 3.34
CA CYS A 209 13.95 -9.95 3.35
C CYS A 209 13.63 -10.74 2.08
N HIS A 210 13.99 -10.20 0.91
CA HIS A 210 13.62 -10.76 -0.39
C HIS A 210 14.65 -11.72 -1.00
N GLY A 211 15.78 -11.96 -0.32
CA GLY A 211 16.85 -12.82 -0.81
C GLY A 211 17.81 -12.11 -1.75
N ASP A 212 19.04 -12.62 -1.85
CA ASP A 212 20.09 -12.04 -2.70
C ASP A 212 19.73 -12.13 -4.18
N ASN A 213 18.96 -13.16 -4.56
CA ASN A 213 18.46 -13.40 -5.91
C ASN A 213 16.96 -13.13 -6.03
N GLY A 214 16.37 -12.36 -5.11
CA GLY A 214 14.95 -11.97 -5.18
C GLY A 214 13.98 -13.13 -5.07
N GLU A 215 14.44 -14.29 -4.57
CA GLU A 215 13.68 -15.54 -4.45
C GLU A 215 12.62 -15.51 -3.34
N GLY A 216 12.61 -14.45 -2.52
CA GLY A 216 11.71 -14.33 -1.38
C GLY A 216 12.10 -15.25 -0.23
N ARG A 217 11.22 -15.35 0.77
CA ARG A 217 11.38 -16.24 1.92
C ARG A 217 10.05 -16.80 2.35
N ARG A 218 10.09 -18.03 2.85
CA ARG A 218 8.97 -18.72 3.46
C ARG A 218 9.13 -18.77 4.97
N ASP A 219 8.02 -18.81 5.70
CA ASP A 219 8.01 -19.07 7.12
C ASP A 219 8.18 -20.57 7.43
N ALA A 220 8.13 -20.93 8.72
CA ALA A 220 8.27 -22.31 9.17
C ALA A 220 7.13 -23.24 8.70
N SER A 221 5.98 -22.67 8.32
CA SER A 221 4.83 -23.40 7.79
C SER A 221 4.92 -23.61 6.27
N GLY A 222 5.94 -23.01 5.63
CA GLY A 222 6.11 -23.02 4.19
C GLY A 222 5.31 -21.94 3.46
N ASP A 223 4.63 -21.06 4.20
CA ASP A 223 3.87 -19.94 3.63
C ASP A 223 4.81 -18.76 3.31
N ILE A 224 4.42 -17.93 2.34
CA ILE A 224 5.26 -16.84 1.85
C ILE A 224 5.26 -15.70 2.87
N ALA A 225 6.41 -15.48 3.49
CA ALA A 225 6.64 -14.38 4.43
C ALA A 225 7.11 -13.11 3.69
N PHE A 226 8.05 -13.28 2.76
CA PHE A 226 8.53 -12.22 1.88
C PHE A 226 8.42 -12.67 0.43
N PRO A 227 7.67 -11.96 -0.42
CA PRO A 227 7.39 -12.44 -1.77
C PRO A 227 8.64 -12.42 -2.66
N PRO A 228 8.75 -13.36 -3.63
CA PRO A 228 9.75 -13.27 -4.68
C PRO A 228 9.51 -12.05 -5.57
N LEU A 229 10.57 -11.30 -5.85
CA LEU A 229 10.51 -10.06 -6.63
C LEU A 229 10.76 -10.28 -8.13
N TRP A 230 11.47 -11.36 -8.47
CA TRP A 230 11.69 -11.82 -9.83
C TRP A 230 11.90 -13.35 -9.85
N GLY A 231 12.28 -13.90 -11.00
CA GLY A 231 12.33 -15.34 -11.24
C GLY A 231 10.95 -15.94 -11.52
N ASP A 232 10.91 -17.24 -11.74
CA ASP A 232 9.71 -17.97 -12.21
C ASP A 232 8.55 -17.94 -11.20
N HIS A 233 8.87 -17.72 -9.92
CA HIS A 233 7.91 -17.67 -8.81
C HIS A 233 7.34 -16.27 -8.55
N SER A 234 7.72 -15.25 -9.35
CA SER A 234 7.22 -13.87 -9.20
C SER A 234 6.12 -13.52 -10.22
N PHE A 235 5.71 -12.26 -10.24
CA PHE A 235 4.74 -11.73 -11.21
C PHE A 235 5.34 -11.68 -12.63
N ASN A 236 4.49 -11.89 -13.64
CA ASN A 236 4.91 -11.86 -15.04
C ASN A 236 5.06 -10.43 -15.58
N ILE A 237 5.66 -10.28 -16.77
CA ILE A 237 5.91 -8.96 -17.37
C ILE A 237 4.62 -8.16 -17.68
N GLY A 238 3.46 -8.83 -17.70
CA GLY A 238 2.16 -8.21 -17.91
C GLY A 238 1.59 -7.50 -16.66
N ALA A 239 2.17 -7.71 -15.48
CA ALA A 239 1.70 -7.15 -14.22
C ALA A 239 1.90 -5.63 -14.14
N GLY A 240 1.08 -4.97 -13.31
CA GLY A 240 1.27 -3.54 -13.01
C GLY A 240 2.61 -3.26 -12.33
N MET A 241 3.06 -4.18 -11.46
CA MET A 241 4.33 -4.11 -10.73
C MET A 241 5.55 -4.29 -11.63
N ALA A 242 5.38 -4.73 -12.88
CA ALA A 242 6.46 -4.78 -13.85
C ALA A 242 6.74 -3.40 -14.49
N ARG A 243 5.91 -2.38 -14.23
CA ARG A 243 6.09 -1.02 -14.74
C ARG A 243 6.95 -0.19 -13.79
N LEU A 244 7.97 0.49 -14.33
CA LEU A 244 8.98 1.20 -13.52
C LEU A 244 8.38 2.14 -12.48
N TYR A 245 7.53 3.09 -12.88
CA TYR A 245 7.07 4.11 -11.95
C TYR A 245 5.98 3.59 -11.01
N LYS A 246 5.22 2.56 -11.41
CA LYS A 246 4.31 1.88 -10.45
C LYS A 246 5.10 1.13 -9.38
N ALA A 247 6.15 0.42 -9.78
CA ALA A 247 7.04 -0.27 -8.85
C ALA A 247 7.74 0.71 -7.90
N ALA A 248 8.33 1.79 -8.44
CA ALA A 248 9.00 2.82 -7.64
C ALA A 248 8.03 3.50 -6.65
N GLY A 249 6.82 3.86 -7.10
CA GLY A 249 5.80 4.41 -6.21
C GLY A 249 5.41 3.46 -5.08
N PHE A 250 5.32 2.15 -5.35
CA PHE A 250 5.06 1.15 -4.33
C PHE A 250 6.24 1.02 -3.34
N VAL A 251 7.47 0.88 -3.85
CA VAL A 251 8.70 0.80 -3.04
C VAL A 251 8.80 2.01 -2.12
N LYS A 252 8.67 3.22 -2.66
CA LYS A 252 8.80 4.47 -1.92
C LYS A 252 7.94 4.57 -0.67
N HIS A 253 6.71 4.05 -0.71
CA HIS A 253 5.73 4.24 0.36
C HIS A 253 5.52 3.02 1.25
N ASN A 254 6.03 1.85 0.83
CA ASN A 254 5.76 0.58 1.50
C ASN A 254 7.03 -0.21 1.84
N MET A 255 8.19 0.19 1.32
CA MET A 255 9.45 -0.53 1.50
C MET A 255 10.61 0.39 1.93
N PRO A 256 11.56 -0.13 2.73
CA PRO A 256 11.43 -1.38 3.49
C PRO A 256 10.39 -1.23 4.62
N PRO A 257 9.67 -2.30 5.00
CA PRO A 257 8.68 -2.20 6.05
C PRO A 257 9.36 -2.06 7.42
N ALA A 258 8.76 -1.28 8.31
CA ALA A 258 9.13 -1.22 9.74
C ALA A 258 10.53 -0.65 10.07
N VAL A 259 11.13 0.20 9.23
CA VAL A 259 12.53 0.64 9.40
C VAL A 259 12.77 1.91 10.24
N THR A 260 11.72 2.67 10.60
CA THR A 260 11.88 3.83 11.51
C THR A 260 11.33 3.55 12.90
N ARG A 261 12.02 4.07 13.91
CA ARG A 261 11.57 4.11 15.31
C ARG A 261 10.92 5.45 15.67
N GLU A 262 10.79 6.36 14.70
CA GLU A 262 10.11 7.64 14.86
C GLU A 262 8.63 7.51 14.46
N PRO A 263 7.71 8.22 15.13
CA PRO A 263 6.31 8.28 14.71
C PRO A 263 6.14 8.87 13.30
N PRO A 264 5.30 8.28 12.42
CA PRO A 264 4.59 7.02 12.61
C PRO A 264 5.56 5.83 12.57
N LEU A 265 5.56 5.04 13.65
CA LEU A 265 6.49 3.93 13.86
C LEU A 265 6.47 2.97 12.66
N GLY A 266 7.65 2.65 12.15
CA GLY A 266 7.84 1.66 11.11
C GLY A 266 7.62 2.12 9.67
N GLN A 267 7.37 3.40 9.39
CA GLN A 267 7.23 3.90 8.01
C GLN A 267 8.33 4.90 7.63
N GLN A 268 9.25 4.50 6.74
CA GLN A 268 10.13 5.43 6.04
C GLN A 268 9.60 5.65 4.63
N VAL A 269 9.51 6.91 4.20
CA VAL A 269 9.30 7.25 2.79
C VAL A 269 10.68 7.40 2.15
N MET A 270 10.95 6.61 1.14
CA MET A 270 12.24 6.62 0.44
C MET A 270 12.35 7.84 -0.51
N PRO A 271 13.54 8.39 -0.74
CA PRO A 271 13.76 9.35 -1.82
C PRO A 271 13.35 8.78 -3.19
N ASP A 272 12.83 9.63 -4.08
CA ASP A 272 12.32 9.19 -5.38
C ASP A 272 13.38 8.47 -6.22
N GLN A 273 14.61 9.00 -6.26
CA GLN A 273 15.69 8.39 -7.05
C GLN A 273 16.05 6.99 -6.53
N ASP A 274 16.11 6.79 -5.21
CA ASP A 274 16.41 5.48 -4.62
C ASP A 274 15.33 4.46 -4.97
N ALA A 275 14.06 4.87 -4.89
CA ALA A 275 12.94 4.02 -5.25
C ALA A 275 12.92 3.69 -6.76
N VAL A 276 13.26 4.65 -7.62
CA VAL A 276 13.37 4.46 -9.07
C VAL A 276 14.54 3.54 -9.42
N ASP A 277 15.69 3.68 -8.77
CA ASP A 277 16.86 2.84 -9.00
C ASP A 277 16.61 1.39 -8.56
N ILE A 278 16.08 1.19 -7.34
CA ILE A 278 15.72 -0.14 -6.84
C ILE A 278 14.68 -0.79 -7.74
N ALA A 279 13.62 -0.05 -8.10
CA ALA A 279 12.58 -0.55 -9.01
C ALA A 279 13.16 -0.91 -10.38
N GLY A 280 13.99 -0.03 -10.94
CA GLY A 280 14.69 -0.25 -12.20
C GLY A 280 15.54 -1.51 -12.17
N TYR A 281 16.21 -1.80 -11.04
CA TYR A 281 16.98 -3.02 -10.87
C TYR A 281 16.08 -4.27 -10.88
N PHE A 282 15.11 -4.39 -9.97
CA PHE A 282 14.39 -5.66 -9.80
C PHE A 282 13.38 -5.95 -10.93
N ILE A 283 12.77 -4.92 -11.55
CA ILE A 283 11.84 -5.17 -12.65
C ILE A 283 12.58 -5.68 -13.89
N ASN A 284 13.88 -5.37 -14.02
CA ASN A 284 14.71 -5.78 -15.15
C ASN A 284 15.27 -7.20 -15.05
N GLN A 285 15.17 -7.84 -13.89
CA GLN A 285 15.55 -9.22 -13.70
C GLN A 285 14.63 -10.20 -14.48
N PRO A 286 15.11 -11.43 -14.78
CA PRO A 286 14.32 -12.46 -15.46
C PRO A 286 13.01 -12.78 -14.71
N ARG A 287 11.92 -12.98 -15.45
CA ARG A 287 10.59 -13.31 -14.91
C ARG A 287 9.72 -13.93 -16.00
N PRO A 288 8.58 -14.57 -15.67
CA PRO A 288 7.68 -15.13 -16.66
C PRO A 288 7.18 -14.08 -17.67
N ASP A 289 7.07 -14.49 -18.92
CA ASP A 289 6.43 -13.71 -19.98
C ASP A 289 4.90 -13.72 -19.83
N PHE A 290 4.19 -12.83 -20.52
CA PHE A 290 2.74 -12.83 -20.63
C PHE A 290 2.30 -12.97 -22.08
N ALA A 291 1.77 -14.13 -22.44
CA ALA A 291 1.42 -14.47 -23.83
C ALA A 291 0.47 -13.45 -24.50
N ASN A 292 -0.50 -12.91 -23.76
CA ASN A 292 -1.50 -11.99 -24.30
C ASN A 292 -1.07 -10.51 -24.28
N LYS A 293 0.20 -10.21 -23.99
CA LYS A 293 0.71 -8.84 -23.88
C LYS A 293 0.51 -7.98 -25.14
N GLY A 294 0.53 -8.60 -26.32
CA GLY A 294 0.30 -7.91 -27.59
C GLY A 294 -1.14 -7.39 -27.80
N LYS A 295 -2.08 -7.77 -26.92
CA LYS A 295 -3.47 -7.28 -26.94
C LYS A 295 -3.70 -6.13 -25.96
N ASP A 296 -2.68 -5.70 -25.25
CA ASP A 296 -2.79 -4.62 -24.28
C ASP A 296 -2.81 -3.26 -24.97
N TRP A 297 -3.63 -2.35 -24.45
CA TRP A 297 -3.85 -0.99 -24.93
C TRP A 297 -4.34 -0.92 -26.39
N PRO A 298 -5.42 -1.62 -26.77
CA PRO A 298 -5.90 -1.64 -28.16
C PRO A 298 -6.48 -0.29 -28.63
N ARG A 299 -6.75 0.63 -27.70
CA ARG A 299 -7.38 1.94 -27.95
C ARG A 299 -6.65 3.11 -27.29
N ASP A 300 -5.57 2.84 -26.59
CA ASP A 300 -4.84 3.82 -25.79
C ASP A 300 -3.34 3.69 -26.05
N PRO A 301 -2.54 4.74 -25.83
CA PRO A 301 -1.09 4.62 -25.90
C PRO A 301 -0.56 3.65 -24.83
N LYS A 302 0.38 2.79 -25.26
CA LYS A 302 1.15 1.97 -24.34
C LYS A 302 1.96 2.86 -23.39
N PRO A 303 1.93 2.64 -22.06
CA PRO A 303 2.75 3.39 -21.12
C PRO A 303 4.24 3.27 -21.42
N LYS A 304 4.97 4.40 -21.37
CA LYS A 304 6.43 4.45 -21.62
C LYS A 304 7.25 3.56 -20.69
N ASP A 305 6.70 3.23 -19.53
CA ASP A 305 7.34 2.44 -18.48
C ASP A 305 6.92 0.96 -18.49
N ALA A 306 6.22 0.51 -19.54
CA ALA A 306 5.91 -0.91 -19.75
C ALA A 306 7.14 -1.69 -20.24
N ARG A 307 7.22 -2.97 -19.88
CA ARG A 307 8.37 -3.87 -20.14
C ARG A 307 8.47 -4.41 -21.56
N TYR A 308 7.46 -4.18 -22.40
CA TYR A 308 7.31 -4.72 -23.75
C TYR A 308 6.56 -3.72 -24.60
#